data_AF-A0A439CZT3-F1
#
_entry.id   AF-A0A439CZT3-F1
#
_cell.length_a   1.000
_cell.length_b   1.000
_cell.length_c   1.000
_cell.angle_alpha   90.00
_cell.angle_beta   90.00
_cell.angle_gamma   90.00
#
_symmetry.space_group_name_H-M   'P 1'
#
loop_
_entity.id
_entity.type
_entity.pdbx_description
1 polymer ?
#
loop_
_entity_poly.entity_id
_entity_poly.type
_entity_poly.pdbx_seq_one_letter_code
_entity_poly.pdbx_strand_id
1 'polypeptide(L)'
;MASRQAYAPTPHSYVPNTTISATINLDEEVKLAETRAERDLQDSLAEIFSIIVTLDELERAFLKDAIPESDYTEICERSLKQYKSILADETVAKAFVGLEEFKAEWDVSYNVPACATTCPRAHDVQLEVPRATERLKVGMPSTAVTASTGTAPQPAVATDSKSGQLILKATEDFITFLDALRLGLLAKDQLHPLLTDIIQSANKVTDRDFENRGKIIQWLITLNQMKATEELSEHQARELELDINSAYSAAFASHSYTEALVDYQPSPVRLHTCMQCGSGSIHGNAFAIGRPRDLHYIPSEAMSGQFTSSAAPLEGRNFFVFPLLCPPVDDILKCSKVSRSNHPLQTVVRAVRSVASLEEANRGLFKGANEEDHVLVTDQTIFHPQGGGQPSDVGVIRAASGASFDVSAVRMNSVTEGEVLHLGRFADGSSQFKPGETVTQTIDSEKRILYSRYHTAGHVLGGAVRHLLEKEVANFDELKASHFPESAACEFQGLIEGKWKDSIQARVDAYINKDMPVEIDFWNEDDFRANGLERLIPDRKAMGMADDEKFRVVKILGCEVYPCGGTHVDSTHRCGKTNVKKISRSKGISRVSYTLP
;
A
#
# COMPACT_ATOMS: atom_id res chain seq x y z
N MET A 1 -2.98 21.40 -63.64
CA MET A 1 -2.80 21.41 -62.17
C MET A 1 -4.14 21.09 -61.53
N ALA A 2 -4.18 20.22 -60.51
CA ALA A 2 -5.43 19.70 -59.98
C ALA A 2 -6.12 20.69 -59.02
N SER A 3 -7.45 20.81 -59.11
CA SER A 3 -8.27 21.54 -58.14
C SER A 3 -8.42 20.74 -56.85
N ARG A 4 -8.00 21.30 -55.71
CA ARG A 4 -8.35 20.76 -54.39
C ARG A 4 -9.81 21.09 -54.07
N GLN A 5 -10.59 20.08 -53.68
CA GLN A 5 -11.94 20.27 -53.16
C GLN A 5 -11.90 20.88 -51.75
N ALA A 6 -12.91 21.67 -51.41
CA ALA A 6 -13.07 22.23 -50.06
C ALA A 6 -13.59 21.14 -49.09
N TYR A 7 -12.98 21.09 -47.91
CA TYR A 7 -13.36 20.13 -46.86
C TYR A 7 -14.46 20.73 -45.96
N ALA A 8 -15.66 20.15 -46.06
CA ALA A 8 -16.82 20.26 -45.17
C ALA A 8 -17.45 21.66 -44.89
N PRO A 9 -18.79 21.79 -44.91
CA PRO A 9 -19.47 23.01 -44.46
C PRO A 9 -19.56 23.05 -42.92
N THR A 10 -19.08 24.14 -42.32
CA THR A 10 -19.27 24.42 -40.88
C THR A 10 -20.75 24.79 -40.59
N PRO A 11 -21.39 24.25 -39.54
CA PRO A 11 -22.74 24.66 -39.15
C PRO A 11 -22.79 26.14 -38.72
N HIS A 12 -23.74 26.90 -39.28
CA HIS A 12 -24.01 28.29 -38.89
C HIS A 12 -24.71 28.39 -37.51
N SER A 13 -24.01 28.10 -36.41
CA SER A 13 -24.49 28.44 -35.06
C SER A 13 -23.44 28.47 -33.93
N TYR A 14 -22.15 28.23 -34.20
CA TYR A 14 -21.13 28.35 -33.14
C TYR A 14 -20.76 29.82 -32.88
N VAL A 15 -21.40 30.42 -31.89
CA VAL A 15 -20.94 31.66 -31.26
C VAL A 15 -20.04 31.27 -30.08
N PRO A 16 -18.71 31.45 -30.15
CA PRO A 16 -17.82 31.11 -29.04
C PRO A 16 -18.17 31.95 -27.81
N ASN A 17 -18.21 31.31 -26.65
CA ASN A 17 -18.47 31.96 -25.38
C ASN A 17 -17.25 32.80 -24.97
N THR A 18 -17.34 34.13 -25.12
CA THR A 18 -16.23 35.07 -24.89
C THR A 18 -15.74 35.14 -23.43
N THR A 19 -16.43 34.46 -22.51
CA THR A 19 -15.96 34.30 -21.12
C THR A 19 -14.88 33.22 -20.95
N ILE A 20 -14.55 32.45 -22.00
CA ILE A 20 -13.46 31.44 -22.01
C ILE A 20 -12.50 31.71 -23.18
N SER A 21 -12.07 32.96 -23.37
CA SER A 21 -10.92 33.27 -24.21
C SER A 21 -9.64 33.09 -23.40
N ALA A 22 -8.76 32.18 -23.84
CA ALA A 22 -7.43 32.05 -23.26
C ALA A 22 -6.65 33.36 -23.47
N THR A 23 -6.10 33.93 -22.39
CA THR A 23 -5.28 35.15 -22.42
C THR A 23 -3.87 34.92 -22.96
N ILE A 24 -3.51 33.67 -23.26
CA ILE A 24 -2.19 33.26 -23.75
C ILE A 24 -2.16 33.47 -25.26
N ASN A 25 -1.23 34.32 -25.72
CA ASN A 25 -0.96 34.51 -27.13
C ASN A 25 -0.26 33.27 -27.70
N LEU A 26 -0.90 32.56 -28.63
CA LEU A 26 -0.36 31.33 -29.23
C LEU A 26 0.83 31.58 -30.16
N ASP A 27 1.04 32.83 -30.59
CA ASP A 27 2.16 33.24 -31.44
C ASP A 27 3.36 33.78 -30.63
N GLU A 28 3.33 33.72 -29.29
CA GLU A 28 4.39 34.21 -28.41
C GLU A 28 5.39 33.10 -28.01
N GLU A 29 6.67 33.27 -28.38
CA GLU A 29 7.73 32.32 -28.06
C GLU A 29 8.12 32.44 -26.57
N VAL A 30 7.53 31.58 -25.72
CA VAL A 30 7.88 31.48 -24.30
C VAL A 30 9.29 30.90 -24.15
N LYS A 31 10.23 31.70 -23.63
CA LYS A 31 11.61 31.28 -23.36
C LYS A 31 11.74 30.85 -21.90
N LEU A 32 12.24 29.63 -21.69
CA LEU A 32 12.40 29.03 -20.36
C LEU A 32 13.59 29.58 -19.55
N ALA A 33 14.52 30.28 -20.21
CA ALA A 33 15.64 31.00 -19.59
C ALA A 33 16.11 32.11 -20.54
N GLU A 34 16.47 33.27 -20.00
CA GLU A 34 16.97 34.42 -20.77
C GLU A 34 18.48 34.31 -21.03
N THR A 35 19.22 33.65 -20.14
CA THR A 35 20.69 33.52 -20.26
C THR A 35 21.15 32.05 -20.31
N ARG A 36 22.44 31.85 -20.64
CA ARG A 36 23.05 30.53 -20.53
C ARG A 36 23.32 30.16 -19.06
N ALA A 37 23.87 31.07 -18.27
CA ALA A 37 24.20 30.82 -16.86
C ALA A 37 22.96 30.46 -16.01
N GLU A 38 21.83 31.10 -16.28
CA GLU A 38 20.54 30.77 -15.67
C GLU A 38 20.09 29.35 -16.00
N ARG A 39 20.19 28.93 -17.27
CA ARG A 39 19.87 27.56 -17.70
C ARG A 39 20.78 26.54 -17.02
N ASP A 40 22.09 26.77 -17.06
CA ASP A 40 23.11 25.89 -16.49
C ASP A 40 22.89 25.76 -14.95
N LEU A 41 22.42 26.82 -14.28
CA LEU A 41 22.00 26.81 -12.87
C LEU A 41 20.70 26.00 -12.64
N GLN A 42 19.67 26.20 -13.45
CA GLN A 42 18.40 25.46 -13.34
C GLN A 42 18.58 23.96 -13.61
N ASP A 43 19.41 23.60 -14.60
CA ASP A 43 19.78 22.21 -14.88
C ASP A 43 20.49 21.58 -13.66
N SER A 44 21.38 22.32 -12.99
CA SER A 44 22.07 21.87 -11.77
C SER A 44 21.13 21.68 -10.57
N LEU A 45 20.14 22.55 -10.39
CA LEU A 45 19.12 22.43 -9.34
C LEU A 45 18.16 21.26 -9.63
N ALA A 46 17.79 21.05 -10.90
CA ALA A 46 16.99 19.90 -11.33
C ALA A 46 17.74 18.56 -11.11
N GLU A 47 19.07 18.54 -11.31
CA GLU A 47 19.91 17.38 -11.01
C GLU A 47 19.95 17.09 -9.49
N ILE A 48 20.08 18.13 -8.64
CA ILE A 48 19.96 17.97 -7.18
C ILE A 48 18.59 17.41 -6.78
N PHE A 49 17.49 17.94 -7.34
CA PHE A 49 16.14 17.41 -7.10
C PHE A 49 16.02 15.94 -7.51
N SER A 50 16.55 15.58 -8.67
CA SER A 50 16.56 14.19 -9.15
C SER A 50 17.33 13.26 -8.21
N ILE A 51 18.48 13.69 -7.70
CA ILE A 51 19.28 12.92 -6.73
C ILE A 51 18.53 12.72 -5.41
N ILE A 52 17.86 13.76 -4.89
CA ILE A 52 17.08 13.69 -3.65
C ILE A 52 15.95 12.65 -3.79
N VAL A 53 15.17 12.70 -4.86
CA VAL A 53 14.08 11.73 -5.11
C VAL A 53 14.63 10.31 -5.33
N THR A 54 15.71 10.18 -6.10
CA THR A 54 16.35 8.89 -6.37
C THR A 54 16.89 8.23 -5.09
N LEU A 55 17.45 9.00 -4.16
CA LEU A 55 17.93 8.47 -2.88
C LEU A 55 16.80 7.95 -1.98
N ASP A 56 15.63 8.59 -1.92
CA ASP A 56 14.53 8.08 -1.07
C ASP A 56 13.99 6.75 -1.60
N GLU A 57 13.86 6.66 -2.93
CA GLU A 57 13.45 5.45 -3.63
C GLU A 57 14.50 4.33 -3.56
N LEU A 58 15.80 4.68 -3.62
CA LEU A 58 16.89 3.73 -3.44
C LEU A 58 16.91 3.12 -2.03
N GLU A 59 16.77 3.94 -0.97
CA GLU A 59 16.59 3.44 0.39
C GLU A 59 15.33 2.57 0.50
N ARG A 60 14.22 2.99 -0.11
CA ARG A 60 12.95 2.25 -0.08
C ARG A 60 13.04 0.90 -0.80
N ALA A 61 13.87 0.78 -1.84
CA ALA A 61 14.14 -0.47 -2.54
C ALA A 61 15.07 -1.38 -1.72
N PHE A 62 16.13 -0.84 -1.12
CA PHE A 62 17.05 -1.60 -0.27
C PHE A 62 16.38 -2.14 0.99
N LEU A 63 15.58 -1.33 1.69
CA LEU A 63 14.78 -1.74 2.86
C LEU A 63 13.67 -2.77 2.56
N LYS A 64 13.50 -3.16 1.28
CA LYS A 64 12.56 -4.19 0.81
C LYS A 64 13.28 -5.38 0.17
N ASP A 65 14.60 -5.47 0.33
CA ASP A 65 15.46 -6.49 -0.30
C ASP A 65 15.33 -6.55 -1.85
N ALA A 66 14.84 -5.47 -2.47
CA ALA A 66 14.55 -5.42 -3.91
C ALA A 66 15.78 -5.11 -4.78
N ILE A 67 16.91 -4.72 -4.17
CA ILE A 67 18.20 -4.49 -4.80
C ILE A 67 19.33 -5.10 -3.95
N PRO A 68 20.38 -5.69 -4.56
CA PRO A 68 21.52 -6.22 -3.82
C PRO A 68 22.28 -5.16 -3.02
N GLU A 69 22.91 -5.59 -1.92
CA GLU A 69 23.70 -4.72 -1.03
C GLU A 69 24.82 -3.98 -1.76
N SER A 70 25.52 -4.66 -2.68
CA SER A 70 26.57 -4.09 -3.54
C SER A 70 26.06 -2.91 -4.37
N ASP A 71 24.91 -3.12 -5.01
CA ASP A 71 24.34 -2.23 -6.02
C ASP A 71 23.73 -1.00 -5.34
N TYR A 72 23.03 -1.23 -4.22
CA TYR A 72 22.60 -0.16 -3.32
C TYR A 72 23.79 0.72 -2.88
N THR A 73 24.88 0.09 -2.41
CA THR A 73 26.05 0.82 -1.89
C THR A 73 26.69 1.68 -2.98
N GLU A 74 26.97 1.11 -4.15
CA GLU A 74 27.58 1.83 -5.27
C GLU A 74 26.70 3.01 -5.74
N ILE A 75 25.38 2.78 -5.91
CA ILE A 75 24.46 3.82 -6.40
C ILE A 75 24.31 4.93 -5.35
N CYS A 76 24.27 4.58 -4.06
CA CYS A 76 24.14 5.54 -2.95
C CYS A 76 25.41 6.41 -2.83
N GLU A 77 26.60 5.81 -2.82
CA GLU A 77 27.87 6.56 -2.79
C GLU A 77 28.02 7.48 -4.00
N ARG A 78 27.71 6.98 -5.20
CA ARG A 78 27.78 7.77 -6.44
C ARG A 78 26.85 8.99 -6.38
N SER A 79 25.60 8.79 -5.96
CA SER A 79 24.59 9.86 -5.85
C SER A 79 24.96 10.89 -4.77
N LEU A 80 25.44 10.44 -3.60
CA LEU A 80 25.91 11.32 -2.53
C LEU A 80 27.15 12.13 -2.93
N LYS A 81 28.06 11.53 -3.72
CA LYS A 81 29.23 12.22 -4.27
C LYS A 81 28.84 13.26 -5.33
N GLN A 82 27.88 12.93 -6.19
CA GLN A 82 27.34 13.83 -7.22
C GLN A 82 26.66 15.04 -6.58
N TYR A 83 25.78 14.82 -5.60
CA TYR A 83 25.14 15.88 -4.80
C TYR A 83 26.18 16.83 -4.15
N LYS A 84 27.19 16.28 -3.47
CA LYS A 84 28.29 17.06 -2.87
C LYS A 84 29.12 17.81 -3.92
N SER A 85 29.26 17.27 -5.13
CA SER A 85 30.01 17.90 -6.23
C SER A 85 29.24 19.05 -6.88
N ILE A 86 27.91 18.96 -7.00
CA ILE A 86 27.08 20.04 -7.57
C ILE A 86 27.01 21.20 -6.57
N LEU A 87 26.84 20.92 -5.28
CA LEU A 87 26.87 21.93 -4.21
C LEU A 87 28.26 22.52 -3.92
N ALA A 88 29.30 22.12 -4.66
CA ALA A 88 30.61 22.78 -4.61
C ALA A 88 30.66 24.07 -5.45
N ASP A 89 29.71 24.28 -6.37
CA ASP A 89 29.56 25.56 -7.08
C ASP A 89 28.88 26.59 -6.17
N GLU A 90 29.54 27.72 -5.93
CA GLU A 90 29.01 28.80 -5.06
C GLU A 90 27.68 29.37 -5.55
N THR A 91 27.42 29.36 -6.87
CA THR A 91 26.19 29.85 -7.48
C THR A 91 25.04 28.90 -7.17
N VAL A 92 25.28 27.59 -7.32
CA VAL A 92 24.28 26.55 -7.06
C VAL A 92 24.03 26.42 -5.56
N ALA A 93 25.07 26.41 -4.73
CA ALA A 93 24.93 26.37 -3.27
C ALA A 93 24.13 27.56 -2.72
N LYS A 94 24.34 28.77 -3.28
CA LYS A 94 23.60 29.98 -2.90
C LYS A 94 22.13 29.94 -3.34
N ALA A 95 21.83 29.32 -4.48
CA ALA A 95 20.45 29.15 -4.97
C ALA A 95 19.73 28.00 -4.25
N PHE A 96 20.45 26.94 -3.87
CA PHE A 96 19.92 25.81 -3.09
C PHE A 96 19.55 26.21 -1.66
N VAL A 97 20.30 27.15 -1.06
CA VAL A 97 20.16 27.66 0.32
C VAL A 97 20.40 26.61 1.41
N GLY A 98 19.57 25.56 1.45
CA GLY A 98 19.60 24.47 2.41
C GLY A 98 18.57 23.40 2.03
N LEU A 99 18.73 22.18 2.55
CA LEU A 99 17.89 21.05 2.13
C LEU A 99 16.41 21.22 2.52
N GLU A 100 16.12 21.87 3.64
CA GLU A 100 14.72 22.07 4.08
C GLU A 100 14.07 23.22 3.28
N GLU A 101 14.83 24.27 3.00
CA GLU A 101 14.44 25.43 2.18
C GLU A 101 14.20 25.02 0.72
N PHE A 102 15.11 24.25 0.12
CA PHE A 102 14.97 23.74 -1.24
C PHE A 102 13.75 22.84 -1.40
N LYS A 103 13.48 21.94 -0.42
CA LYS A 103 12.26 21.12 -0.41
C LYS A 103 11.00 21.97 -0.34
N ALA A 104 11.01 23.09 0.39
CA ALA A 104 9.86 23.99 0.51
C ALA A 104 9.66 24.91 -0.71
N GLU A 105 10.72 25.27 -1.43
CA GLU A 105 10.64 26.07 -2.65
C GLU A 105 10.13 25.23 -3.84
N TRP A 106 10.67 24.03 -4.02
CA TRP A 106 10.35 23.14 -5.14
C TRP A 106 9.13 22.24 -4.89
N ASP A 107 8.44 22.49 -3.79
CA ASP A 107 7.21 21.83 -3.32
C ASP A 107 6.00 22.01 -4.26
N VAL A 108 6.03 23.07 -5.07
CA VAL A 108 4.86 23.58 -5.82
C VAL A 108 4.49 22.69 -7.04
N SER A 109 5.24 21.61 -7.31
CA SER A 109 5.13 20.82 -8.55
C SER A 109 4.89 19.31 -8.40
N TYR A 110 4.11 18.88 -7.40
CA TYR A 110 3.28 17.66 -7.52
C TYR A 110 1.79 17.96 -7.79
N ASN A 111 1.50 19.22 -8.14
CA ASN A 111 0.15 19.69 -8.42
C ASN A 111 -0.20 19.50 -9.91
N VAL A 112 -1.06 18.51 -10.22
CA VAL A 112 -1.62 18.34 -11.57
C VAL A 112 -2.65 19.46 -11.82
N PRO A 113 -2.47 20.34 -12.82
CA PRO A 113 -3.25 21.56 -12.91
C PRO A 113 -4.69 21.32 -13.42
N ALA A 114 -5.61 21.15 -12.47
CA ALA A 114 -7.04 21.36 -12.69
C ALA A 114 -7.71 21.91 -11.42
N CYS A 115 -8.49 22.99 -11.55
CA CYS A 115 -9.27 23.64 -10.48
C CYS A 115 -8.50 24.52 -9.46
N ALA A 116 -7.67 25.45 -9.94
CA ALA A 116 -7.10 26.53 -9.11
C ALA A 116 -8.13 27.58 -8.61
N THR A 117 -9.42 27.44 -8.93
CA THR A 117 -10.46 28.46 -8.72
C THR A 117 -11.57 28.08 -7.73
N THR A 118 -11.54 26.90 -7.09
CA THR A 118 -12.65 26.47 -6.19
C THR A 118 -12.24 25.85 -4.85
N CYS A 119 -10.96 25.88 -4.44
CA CYS A 119 -10.54 25.35 -3.14
C CYS A 119 -9.70 26.36 -2.31
N PRO A 120 -10.22 26.93 -1.21
CA PRO A 120 -9.50 27.91 -0.38
C PRO A 120 -8.37 27.34 0.52
N ARG A 121 -7.73 26.22 0.16
CA ARG A 121 -6.76 25.50 1.01
C ARG A 121 -5.57 24.92 0.22
N ALA A 122 -4.96 25.73 -0.64
CA ALA A 122 -3.68 25.41 -1.27
C ALA A 122 -2.49 25.92 -0.43
N HIS A 123 -2.34 25.37 0.78
CA HIS A 123 -1.19 25.54 1.66
C HIS A 123 -0.92 24.20 2.37
N ASP A 124 0.36 23.83 2.48
CA ASP A 124 0.93 22.65 3.16
C ASP A 124 0.65 21.26 2.53
N VAL A 125 1.40 20.91 1.47
CA VAL A 125 1.72 19.52 1.10
C VAL A 125 3.20 19.44 0.74
N GLN A 126 4.04 19.15 1.74
CA GLN A 126 5.50 19.17 1.64
C GLN A 126 6.10 17.94 0.93
N LEU A 127 7.23 18.12 0.25
CA LEU A 127 8.06 17.08 -0.36
C LEU A 127 8.65 16.12 0.70
N GLU A 128 7.85 15.16 1.14
CA GLU A 128 8.24 14.14 2.13
C GLU A 128 9.21 13.11 1.53
N VAL A 129 10.50 13.43 1.61
CA VAL A 129 11.64 12.54 1.32
C VAL A 129 12.45 12.24 2.60
N PRO A 130 11.88 11.57 3.61
CA PRO A 130 12.51 11.41 4.93
C PRO A 130 13.77 10.54 4.90
N ARG A 131 13.84 9.52 4.03
CA ARG A 131 14.99 8.62 3.93
C ARG A 131 16.15 9.31 3.23
N ALA A 132 15.89 9.99 2.11
CA ALA A 132 16.90 10.83 1.44
C ALA A 132 17.40 11.94 2.38
N THR A 133 16.50 12.57 3.14
CA THR A 133 16.86 13.61 4.12
C THR A 133 17.85 13.07 5.16
N GLU A 134 17.64 11.85 5.66
CA GLU A 134 18.58 11.20 6.57
C GLU A 134 19.91 10.86 5.89
N ARG A 135 19.89 10.22 4.71
CA ARG A 135 21.11 9.83 3.98
C ARG A 135 21.96 11.02 3.54
N LEU A 136 21.34 12.14 3.17
CA LEU A 136 22.03 13.38 2.82
C LEU A 136 22.64 14.08 4.04
N LYS A 137 22.02 13.93 5.23
CA LYS A 137 22.57 14.42 6.51
C LYS A 137 23.72 13.54 7.03
N VAL A 138 23.62 12.21 6.91
CA VAL A 138 24.67 11.25 7.30
C VAL A 138 25.82 11.24 6.28
N GLY A 139 25.50 11.37 4.99
CA GLY A 139 26.47 11.46 3.91
C GLY A 139 27.19 10.15 3.57
N MET A 140 26.66 9.00 4.00
CA MET A 140 27.14 7.62 3.74
C MET A 140 25.96 6.65 3.51
N PRO A 141 26.18 5.52 2.81
CA PRO A 141 25.16 4.47 2.65
C PRO A 141 24.81 3.75 3.97
N SER A 142 23.59 3.25 4.06
CA SER A 142 23.05 2.42 5.15
C SER A 142 23.89 1.16 5.40
N THR A 143 24.48 0.57 4.38
CA THR A 143 25.35 -0.62 4.45
C THR A 143 26.69 -0.36 5.14
N ALA A 144 27.27 0.83 4.96
CA ALA A 144 28.47 1.25 5.68
C ALA A 144 28.21 1.42 7.20
N VAL A 145 26.94 1.56 7.61
CA VAL A 145 26.52 1.54 9.02
C VAL A 145 26.40 0.10 9.55
N THR A 146 25.95 -0.84 8.72
CA THR A 146 25.71 -2.26 9.08
C THR A 146 26.95 -3.15 9.02
N ALA A 147 27.91 -2.85 8.13
CA ALA A 147 29.10 -3.69 7.85
C ALA A 147 30.08 -3.87 9.02
N SER A 148 29.80 -3.28 10.18
CA SER A 148 30.56 -3.43 11.43
C SER A 148 30.31 -4.76 12.18
N THR A 149 29.70 -5.77 11.52
CA THR A 149 29.16 -6.98 12.17
C THR A 149 29.64 -8.33 11.60
N GLY A 150 30.67 -8.39 10.74
CA GLY A 150 31.15 -9.64 10.10
C GLY A 150 32.67 -9.87 10.12
N THR A 151 33.11 -11.13 10.28
CA THR A 151 34.53 -11.53 10.40
C THR A 151 35.19 -11.89 9.05
N ALA A 152 36.51 -11.68 8.93
CA ALA A 152 37.28 -11.54 7.67
C ALA A 152 37.79 -12.85 7.01
N PRO A 153 38.48 -12.78 5.83
CA PRO A 153 39.91 -12.40 5.83
C PRO A 153 40.36 -11.31 4.79
N GLN A 154 41.41 -10.60 5.22
CA GLN A 154 42.22 -9.48 4.67
C GLN A 154 42.75 -9.54 3.19
N PRO A 155 43.46 -8.49 2.67
CA PRO A 155 43.78 -7.14 3.23
C PRO A 155 43.61 -5.92 2.28
N ALA A 156 43.29 -4.73 2.83
CA ALA A 156 43.88 -3.44 2.37
C ALA A 156 43.64 -2.26 3.36
N VAL A 157 44.73 -1.67 3.84
CA VAL A 157 44.91 -0.29 4.39
C VAL A 157 43.96 0.22 5.49
N ALA A 158 44.54 0.65 6.62
CA ALA A 158 43.82 1.05 7.82
C ALA A 158 43.93 2.54 8.17
N THR A 159 42.84 3.11 8.71
CA THR A 159 42.89 4.12 9.78
C THR A 159 41.67 3.99 10.72
N ASP A 160 41.96 3.88 12.01
CA ASP A 160 41.09 4.18 13.18
C ASP A 160 39.91 3.26 13.60
N SER A 161 39.95 1.95 13.33
CA SER A 161 38.92 1.00 13.82
C SER A 161 39.01 0.57 15.29
N LYS A 162 39.87 1.20 16.13
CA LYS A 162 40.17 0.69 17.48
C LYS A 162 39.18 1.14 18.57
N SER A 163 38.58 2.33 18.45
CA SER A 163 37.73 2.88 19.50
C SER A 163 36.39 2.13 19.62
N GLY A 164 35.71 1.88 18.49
CA GLY A 164 34.39 1.24 18.48
C GLY A 164 34.37 -0.19 19.04
N GLN A 165 35.42 -0.98 18.81
CA GLN A 165 35.52 -2.35 19.37
C GLN A 165 35.62 -2.36 20.90
N LEU A 166 36.25 -1.33 21.48
CA LEU A 166 36.35 -1.20 22.94
C LEU A 166 35.01 -0.78 23.54
N ILE A 167 34.31 0.16 22.88
CA ILE A 167 32.97 0.61 23.26
C ILE A 167 31.98 -0.56 23.28
N LEU A 168 31.90 -1.33 22.17
CA LEU A 168 31.00 -2.47 22.05
C LEU A 168 31.24 -3.51 23.16
N LYS A 169 32.51 -3.84 23.44
CA LYS A 169 32.85 -4.78 24.52
C LYS A 169 32.43 -4.26 25.90
N ALA A 170 32.59 -2.97 26.18
CA ALA A 170 32.11 -2.41 27.44
C ALA A 170 30.58 -2.51 27.55
N THR A 171 29.84 -2.18 26.49
CA THR A 171 28.38 -2.33 26.45
C THR A 171 27.93 -3.78 26.71
N GLU A 172 28.61 -4.76 26.11
CA GLU A 172 28.35 -6.20 26.34
C GLU A 172 28.59 -6.60 27.81
N ASP A 173 29.71 -6.18 28.41
CA ASP A 173 30.04 -6.49 29.81
C ASP A 173 28.99 -5.86 30.78
N PHE A 174 28.49 -4.65 30.49
CA PHE A 174 27.44 -3.98 31.26
C PHE A 174 26.07 -4.69 31.18
N ILE A 175 25.63 -5.07 29.97
CA ILE A 175 24.37 -5.79 29.76
C ILE A 175 24.40 -7.15 30.49
N THR A 176 25.50 -7.89 30.32
CA THR A 176 25.69 -9.22 30.93
C THR A 176 25.57 -9.17 32.46
N PHE A 177 26.09 -8.13 33.11
CA PHE A 177 25.97 -7.94 34.55
C PHE A 177 24.54 -7.62 35.01
N LEU A 178 23.85 -6.75 34.28
CA LEU A 178 22.46 -6.37 34.60
C LEU A 178 21.50 -7.55 34.43
N ASP A 179 21.70 -8.36 33.38
CA ASP A 179 20.91 -9.58 33.18
C ASP A 179 21.23 -10.65 34.22
N ALA A 180 22.48 -10.78 34.69
CA ALA A 180 22.82 -11.64 35.81
C ALA A 180 22.04 -11.26 37.10
N LEU A 181 21.94 -9.97 37.43
CA LEU A 181 21.14 -9.50 38.56
C LEU A 181 19.63 -9.78 38.37
N ARG A 182 19.09 -9.54 37.18
CA ARG A 182 17.68 -9.81 36.84
C ARG A 182 17.32 -11.30 36.87
N LEU A 183 18.30 -12.18 36.60
CA LEU A 183 18.18 -13.63 36.75
C LEU A 183 18.37 -14.12 38.19
N GLY A 184 18.61 -13.22 39.15
CA GLY A 184 18.75 -13.55 40.58
C GLY A 184 20.12 -14.09 40.98
N LEU A 185 21.17 -13.87 40.18
CA LEU A 185 22.53 -14.29 40.49
C LEU A 185 23.16 -13.31 41.51
N LEU A 186 22.88 -13.51 42.79
CA LEU A 186 23.27 -12.58 43.87
C LEU A 186 24.54 -12.99 44.64
N ALA A 187 25.12 -14.14 44.34
CA ALA A 187 26.30 -14.66 45.03
C ALA A 187 27.59 -13.93 44.60
N LYS A 188 28.51 -13.71 45.55
CA LYS A 188 29.80 -13.04 45.29
C LYS A 188 30.59 -13.68 44.15
N ASP A 189 30.69 -15.00 44.11
CA ASP A 189 31.46 -15.73 43.09
C ASP A 189 30.89 -15.58 41.67
N GLN A 190 29.60 -15.25 41.54
CA GLN A 190 28.93 -14.95 40.27
C GLN A 190 29.09 -13.48 39.88
N LEU A 191 28.91 -12.54 40.81
CA LEU A 191 28.94 -11.10 40.53
C LEU A 191 30.34 -10.50 40.42
N HIS A 192 31.31 -10.99 41.21
CA HIS A 192 32.64 -10.40 41.28
C HIS A 192 33.45 -10.47 39.97
N PRO A 193 33.44 -11.58 39.19
CA PRO A 193 34.10 -11.63 37.89
C PRO A 193 33.48 -10.60 36.92
N LEU A 194 32.15 -10.58 36.80
CA LEU A 194 31.43 -9.70 35.86
C LEU A 194 31.65 -8.21 36.19
N LEU A 195 31.65 -7.83 37.47
CA LEU A 195 31.97 -6.45 37.89
C LEU A 195 33.44 -6.08 37.62
N THR A 196 34.33 -7.07 37.68
CA THR A 196 35.75 -6.91 37.35
C THR A 196 35.98 -6.71 35.85
N ASP A 197 35.16 -7.34 35.00
CA ASP A 197 35.23 -7.15 33.55
C ASP A 197 34.69 -5.77 33.13
N ILE A 198 33.54 -5.34 33.69
CA ILE A 198 33.00 -3.97 33.51
C ILE A 198 34.06 -2.89 33.78
N ILE A 199 34.77 -2.97 34.91
CA ILE A 199 35.76 -1.93 35.22
C ILE A 199 36.99 -2.01 34.30
N GLN A 200 37.34 -3.21 33.80
CA GLN A 200 38.42 -3.37 32.83
C GLN A 200 38.07 -2.86 31.43
N SER A 201 36.82 -2.98 30.98
CA SER A 201 36.38 -2.48 29.68
C SER A 201 36.07 -0.98 29.74
N ALA A 202 35.42 -0.48 30.79
CA ALA A 202 35.22 0.95 31.01
C ALA A 202 36.55 1.72 31.02
N ASN A 203 37.59 1.21 31.71
CA ASN A 203 38.94 1.78 31.72
C ASN A 203 39.66 1.75 30.35
N LYS A 204 39.17 1.00 29.36
CA LYS A 204 39.71 0.97 27.98
C LYS A 204 38.93 1.89 27.04
N VAL A 205 37.73 2.31 27.42
CA VAL A 205 36.83 3.16 26.63
C VAL A 205 36.98 4.64 26.98
N THR A 206 37.28 4.96 28.23
CA THR A 206 37.45 6.35 28.68
C THR A 206 38.62 6.53 29.64
N ASP A 207 39.56 7.40 29.27
CA ASP A 207 40.63 7.89 30.14
C ASP A 207 40.15 8.99 31.13
N ARG A 208 38.90 9.46 30.98
CA ARG A 208 38.32 10.47 31.89
C ARG A 208 37.72 9.80 33.11
N ASP A 209 38.08 10.32 34.29
CA ASP A 209 37.34 10.05 35.52
C ASP A 209 35.89 10.53 35.36
N PHE A 210 34.96 9.58 35.32
CA PHE A 210 33.53 9.82 35.27
C PHE A 210 32.91 9.69 36.66
N GLU A 211 31.90 10.50 36.94
CA GLU A 211 31.34 10.75 38.29
C GLU A 211 30.86 9.47 39.00
N ASN A 212 30.44 8.45 38.23
CA ASN A 212 29.95 7.16 38.74
C ASN A 212 31.02 6.05 38.81
N ARG A 213 32.27 6.28 38.41
CA ARG A 213 33.38 5.30 38.49
C ARG A 213 33.62 4.82 39.92
N GLY A 214 33.50 5.74 40.88
CA GLY A 214 33.67 5.46 42.31
C GLY A 214 32.65 4.44 42.85
N LYS A 215 31.44 4.39 42.28
CA LYS A 215 30.39 3.44 42.71
C LYS A 215 30.71 2.00 42.33
N ILE A 216 31.19 1.76 41.11
CA ILE A 216 31.66 0.44 40.64
C ILE A 216 32.78 -0.06 41.56
N ILE A 217 33.74 0.82 41.89
CA ILE A 217 34.85 0.50 42.80
C ILE A 217 34.33 0.20 44.22
N GLN A 218 33.39 0.99 44.74
CA GLN A 218 32.78 0.78 46.05
C GLN A 218 32.07 -0.57 46.14
N TRP A 219 31.31 -0.96 45.11
CA TRP A 219 30.66 -2.27 45.05
C TRP A 219 31.67 -3.41 44.92
N LEU A 220 32.76 -3.23 44.18
CA LEU A 220 33.85 -4.21 44.12
C LEU A 220 34.55 -4.37 45.49
N ILE A 221 34.68 -3.30 46.28
CA ILE A 221 35.18 -3.38 47.67
C ILE A 221 34.19 -4.13 48.56
N THR A 222 32.89 -3.83 48.48
CA THR A 222 31.83 -4.52 49.23
C THR A 222 31.83 -6.02 48.93
N LEU A 223 31.81 -6.42 47.64
CA LEU A 223 31.90 -7.82 47.23
C LEU A 223 33.21 -8.46 47.71
N ASN A 224 34.34 -7.75 47.72
CA ASN A 224 35.59 -8.30 48.22
C ASN A 224 35.56 -8.61 49.74
N GLN A 225 34.77 -7.90 50.54
CA GLN A 225 34.62 -8.13 51.98
C GLN A 225 33.70 -9.32 52.33
N MET A 226 32.83 -9.74 51.42
CA MET A 226 31.95 -10.91 51.57
C MET A 226 32.70 -12.25 51.38
N LYS A 227 32.15 -13.36 51.88
CA LYS A 227 32.64 -14.72 51.60
C LYS A 227 32.21 -15.17 50.19
N ALA A 228 32.90 -16.17 49.63
CA ALA A 228 32.69 -16.62 48.24
C ALA A 228 31.25 -17.03 47.93
N THR A 229 30.57 -17.70 48.89
CA THR A 229 29.19 -18.18 48.77
C THR A 229 28.19 -17.29 49.52
N GLU A 230 28.53 -16.03 49.76
CA GLU A 230 27.67 -15.07 50.44
C GLU A 230 26.93 -14.23 49.39
N GLU A 231 25.61 -14.11 49.57
CA GLU A 231 24.71 -13.43 48.64
C GLU A 231 24.44 -12.00 49.09
N LEU A 232 24.25 -11.09 48.14
CA LEU A 232 23.71 -9.77 48.43
C LEU A 232 22.24 -9.90 48.84
N SER A 233 21.81 -9.11 49.83
CA SER A 233 20.38 -8.98 50.13
C SER A 233 19.62 -8.34 48.96
N GLU A 234 18.32 -8.59 48.83
CA GLU A 234 17.49 -7.99 47.77
C GLU A 234 17.58 -6.45 47.72
N HIS A 235 17.80 -5.80 48.87
CA HIS A 235 18.00 -4.35 48.94
C HIS A 235 19.32 -3.95 48.26
N GLN A 236 20.42 -4.60 48.65
CA GLN A 236 21.75 -4.34 48.08
C GLN A 236 21.81 -4.68 46.60
N ALA A 237 21.11 -5.73 46.15
CA ALA A 237 21.01 -6.09 44.74
C ALA A 237 20.33 -4.99 43.91
N ARG A 238 19.26 -4.38 44.41
CA ARG A 238 18.56 -3.27 43.74
C ARG A 238 19.38 -1.98 43.76
N GLU A 239 20.08 -1.68 44.85
CA GLU A 239 20.99 -0.53 44.92
C GLU A 239 22.16 -0.69 43.92
N LEU A 240 22.72 -1.90 43.82
CA LEU A 240 23.75 -2.25 42.85
C LEU A 240 23.23 -2.14 41.40
N GLU A 241 22.03 -2.64 41.09
CA GLU A 241 21.41 -2.50 39.76
C GLU A 241 21.23 -1.01 39.38
N LEU A 242 20.75 -0.18 40.30
CA LEU A 242 20.57 1.27 40.09
C LEU A 242 21.90 1.99 39.87
N ASP A 243 22.94 1.67 40.66
CA ASP A 243 24.26 2.27 40.52
C ASP A 243 24.96 1.88 39.21
N ILE A 244 24.81 0.63 38.76
CA ILE A 244 25.38 0.14 37.50
C ILE A 244 24.63 0.70 36.29
N ASN A 245 23.29 0.78 36.31
CA ASN A 245 22.54 1.51 35.28
C ASN A 245 22.92 2.99 35.23
N SER A 246 23.12 3.64 36.38
CA SER A 246 23.59 5.03 36.46
C SER A 246 25.00 5.20 35.89
N ALA A 247 25.88 4.21 36.09
CA ALA A 247 27.23 4.22 35.53
C ALA A 247 27.23 3.97 34.01
N TYR A 248 26.40 3.04 33.52
CA TYR A 248 26.19 2.78 32.10
C TYR A 248 25.67 4.04 31.38
N SER A 249 24.55 4.60 31.85
CA SER A 249 23.98 5.83 31.30
C SER A 249 24.99 6.99 31.34
N ALA A 250 25.74 7.18 32.43
CA ALA A 250 26.75 8.24 32.48
C ALA A 250 27.95 8.02 31.54
N ALA A 251 28.35 6.77 31.29
CA ALA A 251 29.43 6.43 30.37
C ALA A 251 29.03 6.59 28.90
N PHE A 252 27.75 6.37 28.57
CA PHE A 252 27.27 6.31 27.18
C PHE A 252 26.23 7.39 26.79
N ALA A 253 25.84 8.30 27.69
CA ALA A 253 24.88 9.40 27.41
C ALA A 253 25.28 10.38 26.29
N SER A 254 26.53 10.34 25.82
CA SER A 254 26.97 11.08 24.63
C SER A 254 26.76 10.33 23.30
N HIS A 255 26.27 9.08 23.33
CA HIS A 255 26.27 8.14 22.20
C HIS A 255 24.96 7.33 22.02
N SER A 256 23.88 7.60 22.76
CA SER A 256 22.64 6.81 22.66
C SER A 256 21.35 7.63 22.82
N TYR A 257 20.47 7.59 21.81
CA TYR A 257 19.07 8.07 21.86
C TYR A 257 18.10 6.99 21.35
N THR A 258 17.94 5.90 22.11
CA THR A 258 16.90 4.89 21.88
C THR A 258 16.53 4.18 23.20
N GLU A 259 15.40 4.53 23.82
CA GLU A 259 14.49 3.62 24.55
C GLU A 259 13.29 4.40 25.14
N ALA A 260 12.06 3.95 24.87
CA ALA A 260 10.83 4.53 25.45
C ALA A 260 9.61 3.58 25.38
N LEU A 261 9.62 2.54 26.22
CA LEU A 261 8.45 1.88 26.82
C LEU A 261 8.90 1.62 28.28
N VAL A 262 8.24 2.07 29.35
CA VAL A 262 6.85 1.82 29.76
C VAL A 262 6.40 2.94 30.73
N ASP A 263 5.27 3.62 30.47
CA ASP A 263 4.22 3.87 31.49
C ASP A 263 2.96 4.61 30.95
N TYR A 264 1.85 4.54 31.69
CA TYR A 264 0.47 4.84 31.21
C TYR A 264 -0.42 5.16 32.43
N GLN A 265 -1.24 6.23 32.56
CA GLN A 265 -1.84 7.27 31.69
C GLN A 265 -2.23 8.49 32.61
N PRO A 266 -3.07 9.52 32.26
CA PRO A 266 -3.67 9.94 30.98
C PRO A 266 -3.55 11.45 30.60
N SER A 267 -3.72 11.74 29.29
CA SER A 267 -4.38 12.90 28.62
C SER A 267 -4.52 14.30 29.29
N PRO A 268 -4.45 15.44 28.54
CA PRO A 268 -4.98 15.57 27.17
C PRO A 268 -4.22 16.49 26.17
N VAL A 269 -4.78 16.56 24.95
CA VAL A 269 -4.65 17.59 23.88
C VAL A 269 -3.69 17.31 22.70
N ARG A 270 -4.32 16.86 21.60
CA ARG A 270 -4.14 17.20 20.17
C ARG A 270 -2.73 17.44 19.60
N LEU A 271 -2.45 16.76 18.48
CA LEU A 271 -1.84 17.37 17.28
C LEU A 271 -2.32 16.68 16.00
N HIS A 272 -2.25 17.41 14.88
CA HIS A 272 -2.68 17.02 13.53
C HIS A 272 -1.49 16.55 12.68
N THR A 273 -1.67 15.47 11.92
CA THR A 273 -1.03 15.12 10.62
C THR A 273 -1.77 13.87 10.12
N CYS A 274 -2.20 13.68 8.86
CA CYS A 274 -1.76 14.14 7.55
C CYS A 274 -0.35 13.67 7.16
N MET A 275 -0.24 12.46 6.60
CA MET A 275 0.05 12.34 5.17
C MET A 275 -0.31 10.97 4.59
N GLN A 276 -0.55 10.96 3.27
CA GLN A 276 -0.40 9.81 2.39
C GLN A 276 -0.39 10.30 0.94
N CYS A 277 0.66 9.99 0.18
CA CYS A 277 0.58 9.57 -1.22
C CYS A 277 1.95 9.06 -1.68
N GLY A 278 2.01 8.25 -2.74
CA GLY A 278 3.27 7.81 -3.30
C GLY A 278 3.23 6.56 -4.17
N SER A 279 2.69 6.69 -5.39
CA SER A 279 3.30 6.03 -6.56
C SER A 279 2.75 6.57 -7.89
N GLY A 280 3.65 7.04 -8.75
CA GLY A 280 3.43 7.26 -10.18
C GLY A 280 4.66 6.77 -10.94
N SER A 281 4.46 6.11 -12.08
CA SER A 281 5.55 5.59 -12.92
C SER A 281 5.74 6.47 -14.15
N ILE A 282 6.99 6.69 -14.56
CA ILE A 282 7.36 7.53 -15.70
C ILE A 282 7.96 6.65 -16.81
N HIS A 283 7.45 6.80 -18.04
CA HIS A 283 8.10 6.26 -19.25
C HIS A 283 9.24 7.17 -19.71
N GLY A 284 10.41 6.61 -20.03
CA GLY A 284 11.56 7.32 -20.60
C GLY A 284 12.29 6.47 -21.65
N ASN A 285 12.68 7.09 -22.77
CA ASN A 285 13.26 6.43 -23.95
C ASN A 285 14.81 6.50 -23.98
N ALA A 286 15.42 5.50 -24.63
CA ALA A 286 16.80 5.45 -25.16
C ALA A 286 17.97 5.52 -24.14
N PHE A 287 18.97 4.62 -24.18
CA PHE A 287 19.90 4.42 -25.29
C PHE A 287 20.47 2.97 -25.35
N ALA A 288 20.97 2.56 -26.52
CA ALA A 288 21.42 1.18 -26.77
C ALA A 288 22.96 1.04 -26.80
N ILE A 289 23.53 0.07 -26.07
CA ILE A 289 24.92 -0.40 -26.24
C ILE A 289 25.02 -1.93 -26.04
N GLY A 290 25.55 -2.64 -27.05
CA GLY A 290 26.33 -3.90 -26.90
C GLY A 290 25.66 -5.21 -26.45
N ARG A 291 25.45 -6.17 -27.39
CA ARG A 291 25.35 -7.61 -27.07
C ARG A 291 26.75 -8.28 -27.08
N PRO A 292 26.93 -9.36 -26.31
CA PRO A 292 27.07 -10.70 -26.91
C PRO A 292 26.08 -11.70 -26.27
N ARG A 293 25.29 -12.47 -27.03
CA ARG A 293 25.60 -13.72 -27.75
C ARG A 293 25.93 -14.93 -26.86
N ASP A 294 25.05 -15.92 -27.02
CA ASP A 294 25.26 -17.37 -26.92
C ASP A 294 25.57 -17.99 -25.54
N LEU A 295 24.55 -18.63 -24.94
CA LEU A 295 24.68 -19.95 -24.32
C LEU A 295 23.34 -20.69 -24.29
N HIS A 296 23.40 -22.03 -24.32
CA HIS A 296 22.32 -22.89 -24.79
C HIS A 296 21.41 -23.45 -23.68
N TYR A 297 20.11 -23.47 -24.03
CA TYR A 297 19.14 -24.55 -23.83
C TYR A 297 19.69 -25.91 -23.33
N ILE A 298 19.29 -26.35 -22.12
CA ILE A 298 19.26 -27.76 -21.71
C ILE A 298 18.00 -27.99 -20.85
N PRO A 299 17.07 -28.89 -21.25
CA PRO A 299 16.00 -29.40 -20.39
C PRO A 299 16.40 -30.74 -19.75
N SER A 300 15.86 -31.06 -18.57
CA SER A 300 15.85 -32.44 -18.05
C SER A 300 14.63 -32.71 -17.19
N GLU A 301 13.94 -33.81 -17.51
CA GLU A 301 12.72 -34.27 -16.86
C GLU A 301 12.98 -34.96 -15.51
N ALA A 302 11.90 -35.11 -14.75
CA ALA A 302 11.59 -36.24 -13.86
C ALA A 302 12.62 -36.69 -12.81
N MET A 303 12.25 -36.53 -11.53
CA MET A 303 12.35 -37.63 -10.57
C MET A 303 11.10 -37.70 -9.67
N SER A 304 10.39 -38.83 -9.79
CA SER A 304 9.29 -39.23 -8.93
C SER A 304 9.81 -39.75 -7.58
N GLY A 305 9.30 -39.23 -6.47
CA GLY A 305 9.59 -39.74 -5.13
C GLY A 305 8.31 -39.81 -4.29
N GLN A 306 7.74 -41.00 -4.14
CA GLN A 306 6.60 -41.23 -3.26
C GLN A 306 7.03 -41.17 -1.79
N PHE A 307 6.36 -40.35 -0.98
CA PHE A 307 6.29 -40.55 0.46
C PHE A 307 4.83 -40.50 0.93
N THR A 308 4.35 -41.64 1.41
CA THR A 308 3.03 -41.79 2.03
C THR A 308 3.14 -41.53 3.53
N SER A 309 2.41 -40.56 4.07
CA SER A 309 1.97 -40.62 5.47
C SER A 309 0.60 -39.98 5.62
N SER A 310 -0.21 -40.56 6.49
CA SER A 310 -1.63 -40.20 6.68
C SER A 310 -1.81 -39.07 7.69
N ALA A 311 -2.50 -38.01 7.30
CA ALA A 311 -3.25 -37.15 8.22
C ALA A 311 -4.59 -36.79 7.57
N ALA A 312 -5.68 -36.93 8.33
CA ALA A 312 -7.03 -36.61 7.87
C ALA A 312 -7.23 -35.07 7.75
N PRO A 313 -8.15 -34.59 6.90
CA PRO A 313 -8.18 -33.20 6.48
C PRO A 313 -8.79 -32.26 7.54
N LEU A 314 -8.20 -31.07 7.68
CA LEU A 314 -8.86 -29.91 8.26
C LEU A 314 -9.45 -29.07 7.11
N GLU A 315 -10.68 -29.40 6.74
CA GLU A 315 -11.48 -28.58 5.81
C GLU A 315 -11.87 -27.24 6.46
N GLY A 316 -11.98 -26.18 5.64
CA GLY A 316 -12.67 -24.95 6.04
C GLY A 316 -11.78 -23.77 6.45
N ARG A 317 -10.97 -23.26 5.51
CA ARG A 317 -10.50 -21.86 5.53
C ARG A 317 -11.02 -21.13 4.29
N ASN A 318 -12.28 -20.71 4.33
CA ASN A 318 -12.80 -19.75 3.38
C ASN A 318 -12.33 -18.36 3.82
N PHE A 319 -11.19 -17.95 3.30
CA PHE A 319 -10.66 -16.59 3.42
C PHE A 319 -11.63 -15.56 2.79
N PHE A 320 -11.33 -14.28 2.95
CA PHE A 320 -12.09 -13.18 2.32
C PHE A 320 -12.02 -13.16 0.76
N VAL A 321 -11.38 -14.16 0.20
CA VAL A 321 -11.54 -14.60 -1.18
C VAL A 321 -12.92 -15.25 -1.32
N PHE A 322 -13.91 -14.48 -1.74
CA PHE A 322 -15.05 -15.09 -2.41
C PHE A 322 -14.56 -15.83 -3.65
N PRO A 323 -15.22 -16.92 -4.07
CA PRO A 323 -15.13 -17.32 -5.46
C PRO A 323 -15.64 -16.14 -6.28
N LEU A 324 -14.69 -15.36 -6.79
CA LEU A 324 -14.89 -14.43 -7.87
C LEU A 324 -15.19 -15.29 -9.10
N LEU A 325 -16.42 -15.80 -9.14
CA LEU A 325 -17.12 -16.18 -10.37
C LEU A 325 -17.38 -14.88 -11.14
N CYS A 326 -16.27 -14.34 -11.62
CA CYS A 326 -16.09 -13.28 -12.59
C CYS A 326 -14.69 -13.53 -13.14
N PRO A 327 -14.47 -14.65 -13.86
CA PRO A 327 -13.23 -14.88 -14.60
C PRO A 327 -12.91 -13.62 -15.42
N PRO A 328 -11.63 -13.22 -15.53
CA PRO A 328 -11.25 -12.12 -16.39
C PRO A 328 -11.59 -12.43 -17.85
N VAL A 329 -12.66 -11.82 -18.33
CA VAL A 329 -12.82 -11.65 -19.77
C VAL A 329 -12.07 -10.36 -20.10
N ASP A 330 -10.93 -10.49 -20.78
CA ASP A 330 -9.98 -9.41 -21.10
C ASP A 330 -10.60 -8.16 -21.76
N ASP A 331 -11.82 -8.29 -22.27
CA ASP A 331 -12.58 -7.20 -22.90
C ASP A 331 -13.70 -6.58 -22.05
N ILE A 332 -14.17 -7.20 -20.97
CA ILE A 332 -15.40 -6.78 -20.26
C ILE A 332 -15.16 -5.65 -19.22
N LEU A 333 -13.97 -5.55 -18.62
CA LEU A 333 -13.69 -4.59 -17.54
C LEU A 333 -12.77 -3.41 -17.94
N LYS A 334 -12.81 -2.98 -19.21
CA LYS A 334 -12.08 -1.79 -19.71
C LYS A 334 -12.42 -0.48 -18.99
N CYS A 335 -13.51 -0.42 -18.23
CA CYS A 335 -13.89 0.74 -17.41
C CYS A 335 -14.22 0.36 -15.96
N SER A 336 -13.17 0.12 -15.18
CA SER A 336 -13.23 -0.27 -13.75
C SER A 336 -13.23 0.91 -12.76
N LYS A 337 -12.91 2.13 -13.21
CA LYS A 337 -13.16 3.39 -12.48
C LYS A 337 -14.42 4.06 -13.02
N VAL A 338 -15.29 4.51 -12.11
CA VAL A 338 -16.56 5.22 -12.39
C VAL A 338 -16.42 6.35 -13.43
N SER A 339 -15.32 7.09 -13.43
CA SER A 339 -15.06 8.20 -14.35
C SER A 339 -14.94 7.78 -15.82
N ARG A 340 -14.66 6.51 -16.12
CA ARG A 340 -14.59 5.98 -17.48
C ARG A 340 -15.82 5.16 -17.87
N SER A 341 -16.57 4.60 -16.90
CA SER A 341 -17.60 3.59 -17.16
C SER A 341 -18.95 4.09 -17.65
N ASN A 342 -19.15 5.40 -17.73
CA ASN A 342 -20.44 5.99 -18.11
C ASN A 342 -20.58 6.24 -19.62
N HIS A 343 -19.62 5.79 -20.44
CA HIS A 343 -19.71 5.88 -21.89
C HIS A 343 -20.50 4.69 -22.47
N PRO A 344 -21.40 4.93 -23.44
CA PRO A 344 -22.07 3.85 -24.15
C PRO A 344 -21.09 2.94 -24.89
N LEU A 345 -21.30 1.63 -24.83
CA LEU A 345 -20.50 0.63 -25.55
C LEU A 345 -21.28 0.12 -26.76
N GLN A 346 -20.70 0.20 -27.96
CA GLN A 346 -21.19 -0.60 -29.10
C GLN A 346 -20.63 -2.02 -29.03
N THR A 347 -21.50 -3.00 -29.21
CA THR A 347 -21.16 -4.43 -29.15
C THR A 347 -22.07 -5.21 -30.10
N VAL A 348 -21.83 -6.52 -30.24
CA VAL A 348 -22.63 -7.41 -31.10
C VAL A 348 -23.45 -8.36 -30.24
N VAL A 349 -24.67 -8.66 -30.66
CA VAL A 349 -25.56 -9.64 -30.01
C VAL A 349 -25.11 -11.06 -30.38
N ARG A 350 -24.83 -11.89 -29.37
CA ARG A 350 -24.55 -13.33 -29.55
C ARG A 350 -25.81 -14.17 -29.51
N ALA A 351 -26.68 -13.94 -28.53
CA ALA A 351 -27.89 -14.73 -28.33
C ALA A 351 -28.99 -13.93 -27.62
N VAL A 352 -30.23 -14.20 -28.00
CA VAL A 352 -31.44 -13.84 -27.25
C VAL A 352 -32.15 -15.15 -26.92
N ARG A 353 -32.42 -15.39 -25.63
CA ARG A 353 -33.07 -16.60 -25.10
C ARG A 353 -34.25 -16.17 -24.23
N SER A 354 -35.35 -16.93 -24.21
CA SER A 354 -36.37 -16.72 -23.15
C SER A 354 -35.86 -17.33 -21.85
N VAL A 355 -36.28 -16.80 -20.69
CA VAL A 355 -35.84 -17.38 -19.40
C VAL A 355 -36.27 -18.84 -19.26
N ALA A 356 -37.42 -19.21 -19.82
CA ALA A 356 -37.92 -20.58 -19.84
C ALA A 356 -36.98 -21.55 -20.61
N SER A 357 -36.27 -21.07 -21.65
CA SER A 357 -35.36 -21.90 -22.45
C SER A 357 -33.95 -22.06 -21.89
N LEU A 358 -33.63 -21.38 -20.77
CA LEU A 358 -32.34 -21.51 -20.10
C LEU A 358 -32.17 -22.86 -19.40
N GLU A 359 -30.92 -23.26 -19.26
CA GLU A 359 -30.47 -24.40 -18.48
C GLU A 359 -30.89 -24.23 -17.01
N GLU A 360 -31.17 -25.32 -16.30
CA GLU A 360 -31.69 -25.26 -14.93
C GLU A 360 -30.78 -24.49 -13.96
N ALA A 361 -29.46 -24.66 -14.09
CA ALA A 361 -28.45 -23.92 -13.34
C ALA A 361 -28.52 -22.40 -13.57
N ASN A 362 -28.83 -21.95 -14.80
CA ASN A 362 -28.95 -20.55 -15.16
C ASN A 362 -30.30 -19.96 -14.74
N ARG A 363 -31.40 -20.73 -14.82
CA ARG A 363 -32.71 -20.32 -14.28
C ARG A 363 -32.64 -20.01 -12.77
N GLY A 364 -31.85 -20.77 -12.01
CA GLY A 364 -31.66 -20.56 -10.58
C GLY A 364 -31.02 -19.22 -10.19
N LEU A 365 -30.35 -18.53 -11.12
CA LEU A 365 -29.70 -17.22 -10.89
C LEU A 365 -30.69 -16.05 -10.84
N PHE A 366 -31.85 -16.21 -11.48
CA PHE A 366 -32.85 -15.16 -11.71
C PHE A 366 -34.16 -15.46 -10.96
N LYS A 367 -34.05 -15.52 -9.62
CA LYS A 367 -35.19 -15.77 -8.73
C LYS A 367 -36.23 -14.66 -8.88
N GLY A 368 -37.43 -15.03 -9.37
CA GLY A 368 -38.53 -14.10 -9.62
C GLY A 368 -38.61 -13.56 -11.05
N ALA A 369 -37.86 -14.11 -12.01
CA ALA A 369 -38.09 -13.85 -13.43
C ALA A 369 -39.40 -14.49 -13.92
N ASN A 370 -40.08 -13.81 -14.85
CA ASN A 370 -41.33 -14.21 -15.48
C ASN A 370 -41.07 -14.93 -16.83
N GLU A 371 -42.10 -15.57 -17.38
CA GLU A 371 -42.05 -16.21 -18.70
C GLU A 371 -41.83 -15.22 -19.86
N GLU A 372 -42.20 -13.94 -19.67
CA GLU A 372 -41.98 -12.83 -20.61
C GLU A 372 -40.53 -12.29 -20.57
N ASP A 373 -39.75 -12.63 -19.54
CA ASP A 373 -38.37 -12.16 -19.42
C ASP A 373 -37.46 -12.92 -20.39
N HIS A 374 -36.51 -12.19 -20.95
CA HIS A 374 -35.49 -12.73 -21.85
C HIS A 374 -34.10 -12.53 -21.24
N VAL A 375 -33.16 -13.36 -21.68
CA VAL A 375 -31.74 -13.21 -21.41
C VAL A 375 -31.01 -12.92 -22.72
N LEU A 376 -30.29 -11.80 -22.73
CA LEU A 376 -29.45 -11.32 -23.82
C LEU A 376 -27.98 -11.56 -23.49
N VAL A 377 -27.22 -11.99 -24.49
CA VAL A 377 -25.75 -12.13 -24.44
C VAL A 377 -25.14 -11.34 -25.59
N THR A 378 -24.04 -10.65 -25.30
CA THR A 378 -23.27 -9.83 -26.24
C THR A 378 -21.79 -10.19 -26.20
N ASP A 379 -21.06 -9.89 -27.27
CA ASP A 379 -19.60 -10.13 -27.39
C ASP A 379 -18.79 -9.49 -26.24
N GLN A 380 -19.16 -8.28 -25.88
CA GLN A 380 -18.55 -7.46 -24.83
C GLN A 380 -19.68 -6.78 -24.05
N THR A 381 -19.42 -6.38 -22.80
CA THR A 381 -20.42 -5.65 -22.01
C THR A 381 -19.78 -4.64 -21.07
N ILE A 382 -20.48 -3.53 -20.81
CA ILE A 382 -20.13 -2.56 -19.75
C ILE A 382 -20.88 -2.83 -18.44
N PHE A 383 -21.85 -3.75 -18.43
CA PHE A 383 -22.64 -4.06 -17.23
C PHE A 383 -21.82 -4.93 -16.26
N HIS A 384 -21.79 -4.56 -14.98
CA HIS A 384 -21.22 -5.38 -13.92
C HIS A 384 -22.20 -6.49 -13.53
N PRO A 385 -21.81 -7.78 -13.62
CA PRO A 385 -22.61 -8.90 -13.14
C PRO A 385 -22.60 -8.94 -11.62
N GLN A 386 -23.73 -9.33 -11.01
CA GLN A 386 -23.83 -9.40 -9.54
C GLN A 386 -22.84 -10.42 -8.98
N GLY A 387 -21.89 -9.94 -8.16
CA GLY A 387 -20.81 -10.73 -7.58
C GLY A 387 -20.07 -9.95 -6.49
N GLY A 388 -19.28 -10.64 -5.66
CA GLY A 388 -18.50 -10.00 -4.59
C GLY A 388 -19.34 -9.18 -3.59
N GLY A 389 -20.59 -9.59 -3.34
CA GLY A 389 -21.53 -8.83 -2.50
C GLY A 389 -22.16 -7.58 -3.14
N GLN A 390 -21.74 -7.18 -4.35
CA GLN A 390 -22.27 -6.03 -5.08
C GLN A 390 -23.55 -6.40 -5.87
N PRO A 391 -24.58 -5.53 -5.92
CA PRO A 391 -25.65 -5.63 -6.90
C PRO A 391 -25.13 -5.55 -8.34
N SER A 392 -25.83 -6.19 -9.29
CA SER A 392 -25.60 -5.97 -10.73
C SER A 392 -26.09 -4.60 -11.17
N ASP A 393 -25.52 -4.07 -12.24
CA ASP A 393 -26.11 -2.92 -12.92
C ASP A 393 -27.45 -3.22 -13.58
N VAL A 394 -28.13 -2.14 -13.91
CA VAL A 394 -29.34 -2.07 -14.73
C VAL A 394 -29.15 -0.96 -15.77
N GLY A 395 -29.98 -0.94 -16.81
CA GLY A 395 -29.81 -0.01 -17.92
C GLY A 395 -30.56 -0.44 -19.16
N VAL A 396 -30.12 0.03 -20.31
CA VAL A 396 -30.80 -0.21 -21.59
C VAL A 396 -29.79 -0.59 -22.66
N ILE A 397 -30.18 -1.53 -23.52
CA ILE A 397 -29.45 -1.91 -24.72
C ILE A 397 -30.33 -1.56 -25.93
N ARG A 398 -29.79 -0.89 -26.94
CA ARG A 398 -30.56 -0.38 -28.10
C ARG A 398 -29.90 -0.70 -29.42
N ALA A 399 -30.68 -1.13 -30.39
CA ALA A 399 -30.25 -1.28 -31.78
C ALA A 399 -30.49 0.00 -32.58
N ALA A 400 -29.74 0.19 -33.68
CA ALA A 400 -29.98 1.28 -34.63
C ALA A 400 -31.36 1.16 -35.33
N SER A 401 -31.97 -0.03 -35.31
CA SER A 401 -33.34 -0.32 -35.78
C SER A 401 -34.43 0.29 -34.89
N GLY A 402 -34.09 0.83 -33.71
CA GLY A 402 -35.03 1.38 -32.74
C GLY A 402 -35.46 0.39 -31.65
N ALA A 403 -35.20 -0.91 -31.84
CA ALA A 403 -35.47 -1.92 -30.82
C ALA A 403 -34.68 -1.61 -29.52
N SER A 404 -35.34 -1.75 -28.38
CA SER A 404 -34.80 -1.41 -27.05
C SER A 404 -35.08 -2.54 -26.07
N PHE A 405 -34.08 -2.87 -25.25
CA PHE A 405 -34.11 -3.92 -24.24
C PHE A 405 -33.70 -3.36 -22.88
N ASP A 406 -34.62 -3.37 -21.93
CA ASP A 406 -34.42 -2.82 -20.58
C ASP A 406 -33.87 -3.92 -19.67
N VAL A 407 -32.60 -3.77 -19.27
CA VAL A 407 -31.84 -4.73 -18.46
C VAL A 407 -32.15 -4.52 -16.99
N SER A 408 -32.73 -5.54 -16.34
CA SER A 408 -33.17 -5.53 -14.94
C SER A 408 -32.23 -6.25 -13.98
N ALA A 409 -31.42 -7.19 -14.47
CA ALA A 409 -30.37 -7.86 -13.68
C ALA A 409 -29.29 -8.46 -14.58
N VAL A 410 -28.06 -8.57 -14.07
CA VAL A 410 -26.92 -9.17 -14.80
C VAL A 410 -26.21 -10.22 -13.94
N ARG A 411 -25.80 -11.33 -14.55
CA ARG A 411 -25.15 -12.48 -13.89
C ARG A 411 -24.05 -13.07 -14.77
N MET A 412 -23.05 -13.71 -14.17
CA MET A 412 -22.24 -14.68 -14.91
C MET A 412 -23.08 -15.92 -15.21
N ASN A 413 -22.85 -16.55 -16.36
CA ASN A 413 -23.41 -17.85 -16.71
C ASN A 413 -22.76 -18.95 -15.84
N SER A 414 -23.57 -19.86 -15.30
CA SER A 414 -23.12 -20.99 -14.44
C SER A 414 -22.66 -22.22 -15.23
N VAL A 415 -22.80 -22.21 -16.55
CA VAL A 415 -22.60 -23.36 -17.46
C VAL A 415 -21.54 -23.04 -18.53
N THR A 416 -21.50 -21.80 -19.01
CA THR A 416 -20.54 -21.32 -20.01
C THR A 416 -19.64 -20.27 -19.38
N GLU A 417 -18.39 -20.63 -19.15
CA GLU A 417 -17.39 -19.76 -18.53
C GLU A 417 -17.17 -18.48 -19.36
N GLY A 418 -16.95 -17.35 -18.67
CA GLY A 418 -16.82 -16.03 -19.29
C GLY A 418 -18.10 -15.41 -19.87
N GLU A 419 -19.21 -16.13 -20.03
CA GLU A 419 -20.43 -15.56 -20.60
C GLU A 419 -21.23 -14.72 -19.58
N VAL A 420 -21.64 -13.52 -19.98
CA VAL A 420 -22.48 -12.61 -19.16
C VAL A 420 -23.93 -12.62 -19.64
N LEU A 421 -24.84 -12.92 -18.71
CA LEU A 421 -26.29 -13.02 -18.94
C LEU A 421 -26.99 -11.73 -18.49
N HIS A 422 -27.63 -11.03 -19.43
CA HIS A 422 -28.41 -9.81 -19.18
C HIS A 422 -29.91 -10.14 -19.18
N LEU A 423 -30.54 -10.21 -18.00
CA LEU A 423 -31.99 -10.37 -17.86
C LEU A 423 -32.69 -9.05 -18.15
N GLY A 424 -33.80 -9.10 -18.89
CA GLY A 424 -34.59 -7.91 -19.21
C GLY A 424 -35.81 -8.18 -20.08
N ARG A 425 -36.44 -7.11 -20.56
CA ARG A 425 -37.59 -7.14 -21.49
C ARG A 425 -37.38 -6.22 -22.67
N PHE A 426 -37.97 -6.57 -23.81
CA PHE A 426 -38.06 -5.67 -24.96
C PHE A 426 -39.19 -4.67 -24.74
N ALA A 427 -38.92 -3.38 -24.90
CA ALA A 427 -39.86 -2.30 -24.59
C ALA A 427 -41.18 -2.41 -25.41
N ASP A 428 -41.07 -2.74 -26.70
CA ASP A 428 -42.22 -2.78 -27.64
C ASP A 428 -42.78 -4.20 -27.87
N GLY A 429 -42.28 -5.22 -27.15
CA GLY A 429 -42.74 -6.63 -27.17
C GLY A 429 -42.64 -7.41 -28.49
N SER A 430 -42.49 -6.71 -29.61
CA SER A 430 -42.59 -7.21 -31.00
C SER A 430 -41.26 -7.10 -31.76
N SER A 431 -40.39 -6.19 -31.34
CA SER A 431 -39.06 -5.96 -31.90
C SER A 431 -38.00 -6.60 -31.01
N GLN A 432 -37.44 -7.74 -31.45
CA GLN A 432 -36.33 -8.42 -30.79
C GLN A 432 -35.03 -8.26 -31.58
N PHE A 433 -33.89 -8.26 -30.87
CA PHE A 433 -32.58 -8.29 -31.51
C PHE A 433 -32.30 -9.64 -32.16
N LYS A 434 -31.45 -9.63 -33.20
CA LYS A 434 -30.95 -10.85 -33.85
C LYS A 434 -29.49 -11.11 -33.52
N PRO A 435 -29.05 -12.38 -33.42
CA PRO A 435 -27.63 -12.71 -33.39
C PRO A 435 -26.89 -12.06 -34.56
N GLY A 436 -25.75 -11.44 -34.29
CA GLY A 436 -24.97 -10.65 -35.24
C GLY A 436 -25.39 -9.17 -35.38
N GLU A 437 -26.47 -8.72 -34.72
CA GLU A 437 -26.88 -7.31 -34.75
C GLU A 437 -25.99 -6.44 -33.83
N THR A 438 -25.58 -5.26 -34.32
CA THR A 438 -24.85 -4.28 -33.52
C THR A 438 -25.81 -3.50 -32.63
N VAL A 439 -25.52 -3.47 -31.33
CA VAL A 439 -26.30 -2.76 -30.31
C VAL A 439 -25.42 -1.83 -29.49
N THR A 440 -26.01 -0.75 -28.97
CA THR A 440 -25.38 0.17 -28.02
C THR A 440 -25.92 -0.09 -26.63
N GLN A 441 -25.01 -0.38 -25.70
CA GLN A 441 -25.30 -0.55 -24.27
C GLN A 441 -25.19 0.79 -23.53
N THR A 442 -26.05 1.03 -22.54
CA THR A 442 -25.97 2.18 -21.64
C THR A 442 -26.46 1.79 -20.24
N ILE A 443 -25.61 1.97 -19.23
CA ILE A 443 -25.94 1.67 -17.82
C ILE A 443 -26.65 2.84 -17.13
N ASP A 444 -27.40 2.54 -16.08
CA ASP A 444 -27.85 3.51 -15.07
C ASP A 444 -26.64 3.99 -14.26
N SER A 445 -26.12 5.17 -14.62
CA SER A 445 -24.91 5.74 -14.03
C SER A 445 -25.07 6.10 -12.56
N GLU A 446 -26.27 6.51 -12.12
CA GLU A 446 -26.54 6.84 -10.72
C GLU A 446 -26.49 5.59 -9.84
N LYS A 447 -27.11 4.49 -10.27
CA LYS A 447 -27.02 3.20 -9.57
C LYS A 447 -25.61 2.62 -9.60
N ARG A 448 -24.88 2.70 -10.72
CA ARG A 448 -23.47 2.30 -10.79
C ARG A 448 -22.62 3.04 -9.75
N ILE A 449 -22.77 4.37 -9.67
CA ILE A 449 -22.08 5.20 -8.68
C ILE A 449 -22.47 4.78 -7.27
N LEU A 450 -23.77 4.61 -7.00
CA LEU A 450 -24.28 4.18 -5.69
C LEU A 450 -23.69 2.84 -5.25
N TYR A 451 -23.68 1.83 -6.11
CA TYR A 451 -23.13 0.51 -5.82
C TYR A 451 -21.61 0.56 -5.64
N SER A 452 -20.89 1.35 -6.44
CA SER A 452 -19.45 1.58 -6.28
C SER A 452 -19.11 2.25 -4.94
N ARG A 453 -19.94 3.20 -4.49
CA ARG A 453 -19.82 3.85 -3.17
C ARG A 453 -20.06 2.84 -2.04
N TYR A 454 -21.12 2.04 -2.12
CA TYR A 454 -21.43 1.01 -1.12
C TYR A 454 -20.33 -0.06 -1.03
N HIS A 455 -19.76 -0.50 -2.16
CA HIS A 455 -18.66 -1.48 -2.19
C HIS A 455 -17.38 -0.92 -1.56
N THR A 456 -16.98 0.29 -1.97
CA THR A 456 -15.77 0.94 -1.44
C THR A 456 -15.91 1.25 0.05
N ALA A 457 -17.09 1.70 0.50
CA ALA A 457 -17.40 1.86 1.92
C ALA A 457 -17.36 0.53 2.71
N GLY A 458 -17.63 -0.60 2.05
CA GLY A 458 -17.49 -1.93 2.62
C GLY A 458 -16.03 -2.31 2.91
N HIS A 459 -15.11 -2.04 1.98
CA HIS A 459 -13.67 -2.21 2.22
C HIS A 459 -13.13 -1.25 3.28
N VAL A 460 -13.58 0.02 3.28
CA VAL A 460 -13.22 0.98 4.34
C VAL A 460 -13.69 0.50 5.71
N LEU A 461 -14.89 -0.09 5.80
CA LEU A 461 -15.37 -0.72 7.03
C LEU A 461 -14.55 -1.97 7.41
N GLY A 462 -14.22 -2.83 6.44
CA GLY A 462 -13.39 -4.02 6.64
C GLY A 462 -12.04 -3.67 7.28
N GLY A 463 -11.26 -2.82 6.61
CA GLY A 463 -9.96 -2.33 7.12
C GLY A 463 -10.07 -1.53 8.42
N ALA A 464 -11.18 -0.79 8.65
CA ALA A 464 -11.41 -0.11 9.92
C ALA A 464 -11.64 -1.09 11.08
N VAL A 465 -12.35 -2.19 10.84
CA VAL A 465 -12.59 -3.25 11.83
C VAL A 465 -11.31 -4.07 12.05
N ARG A 466 -10.60 -4.47 10.98
CA ARG A 466 -9.33 -5.22 11.09
C ARG A 466 -8.29 -4.45 11.89
N HIS A 467 -8.02 -3.19 11.53
CA HIS A 467 -7.05 -2.34 12.22
C HIS A 467 -7.31 -2.25 13.73
N LEU A 468 -8.58 -2.19 14.15
CA LEU A 468 -8.94 -2.09 15.56
C LEU A 468 -8.95 -3.44 16.29
N LEU A 469 -9.35 -4.53 15.63
CA LEU A 469 -9.79 -5.75 16.32
C LEU A 469 -9.00 -7.03 16.01
N GLU A 470 -8.11 -7.02 15.02
CA GLU A 470 -7.35 -8.22 14.63
C GLU A 470 -6.55 -8.84 15.78
N LYS A 471 -6.03 -8.00 16.68
CA LYS A 471 -5.29 -8.42 17.89
C LYS A 471 -6.17 -8.57 19.13
N GLU A 472 -7.36 -7.98 19.13
CA GLU A 472 -8.28 -7.92 20.28
C GLU A 472 -9.29 -9.09 20.28
N VAL A 473 -9.57 -9.67 19.11
CA VAL A 473 -10.59 -10.71 18.92
C VAL A 473 -9.91 -12.03 18.54
N ALA A 474 -10.04 -13.04 19.39
CA ALA A 474 -9.49 -14.36 19.12
C ALA A 474 -10.07 -14.98 17.83
N ASN A 475 -9.17 -15.50 16.98
CA ASN A 475 -9.49 -16.02 15.64
C ASN A 475 -10.19 -14.98 14.74
N PHE A 476 -9.85 -13.70 14.86
CA PHE A 476 -10.37 -12.67 13.96
C PHE A 476 -9.97 -12.95 12.51
N ASP A 477 -10.96 -12.94 11.62
CA ASP A 477 -10.75 -12.78 10.19
C ASP A 477 -11.99 -12.15 9.53
N GLU A 478 -11.85 -11.70 8.30
CA GLU A 478 -12.96 -11.21 7.48
C GLU A 478 -13.60 -12.39 6.73
N LEU A 479 -14.95 -12.47 6.73
CA LEU A 479 -15.68 -13.59 6.15
C LEU A 479 -16.47 -13.23 4.90
N LYS A 480 -17.56 -12.46 5.03
CA LYS A 480 -18.45 -12.16 3.90
C LYS A 480 -19.05 -10.77 3.95
N ALA A 481 -19.24 -10.16 2.78
CA ALA A 481 -19.84 -8.85 2.66
C ALA A 481 -21.12 -8.86 1.82
N SER A 482 -22.01 -7.94 2.14
CA SER A 482 -23.10 -7.47 1.28
C SER A 482 -22.94 -5.97 1.11
N HIS A 483 -23.06 -5.50 -0.13
CA HIS A 483 -23.00 -4.10 -0.51
C HIS A 483 -24.33 -3.63 -1.13
N PHE A 484 -25.40 -4.41 -0.94
CA PHE A 484 -26.77 -4.02 -1.29
C PHE A 484 -27.26 -2.94 -0.32
N PRO A 485 -27.79 -1.78 -0.78
CA PRO A 485 -28.14 -0.65 0.09
C PRO A 485 -28.96 -0.99 1.33
N GLU A 486 -29.97 -1.87 1.19
CA GLU A 486 -30.86 -2.28 2.29
C GLU A 486 -30.25 -3.29 3.29
N SER A 487 -29.19 -4.00 2.92
CA SER A 487 -28.61 -5.09 3.73
C SER A 487 -27.10 -4.97 3.98
N ALA A 488 -26.52 -3.82 3.63
CA ALA A 488 -25.09 -3.58 3.61
C ALA A 488 -24.42 -3.90 4.95
N ALA A 489 -23.46 -4.83 4.92
CA ALA A 489 -22.74 -5.30 6.10
C ALA A 489 -21.50 -6.11 5.72
N CYS A 490 -20.51 -6.10 6.60
CA CYS A 490 -19.38 -7.03 6.60
C CYS A 490 -19.52 -8.01 7.78
N GLU A 491 -19.21 -9.28 7.54
CA GLU A 491 -19.16 -10.35 8.53
C GLU A 491 -17.71 -10.73 8.81
N PHE A 492 -17.43 -10.97 10.09
CA PHE A 492 -16.11 -11.25 10.63
C PHE A 492 -16.18 -12.48 11.54
N GLN A 493 -15.15 -13.31 11.52
CA GLN A 493 -14.96 -14.37 12.49
C GLN A 493 -14.62 -13.77 13.86
N GLY A 494 -15.16 -14.35 14.93
CA GLY A 494 -15.02 -13.84 16.30
C GLY A 494 -16.20 -12.97 16.77
N LEU A 495 -16.19 -12.62 18.06
CA LEU A 495 -17.30 -11.94 18.74
C LEU A 495 -16.97 -10.48 19.07
N ILE A 496 -17.24 -9.59 18.11
CA ILE A 496 -17.10 -8.15 18.25
C ILE A 496 -18.16 -7.60 19.22
N GLU A 497 -17.70 -7.11 20.36
CA GLU A 497 -18.57 -6.49 21.37
C GLU A 497 -19.17 -5.16 20.88
N GLY A 498 -20.37 -4.84 21.38
CA GLY A 498 -21.08 -3.60 21.00
C GLY A 498 -20.33 -2.31 21.36
N LYS A 499 -19.43 -2.36 22.36
CA LYS A 499 -18.57 -1.24 22.78
C LYS A 499 -17.69 -0.69 21.64
N TRP A 500 -17.34 -1.53 20.67
CA TRP A 500 -16.49 -1.16 19.55
C TRP A 500 -17.21 -0.34 18.46
N LYS A 501 -18.55 -0.29 18.46
CA LYS A 501 -19.33 0.35 17.39
C LYS A 501 -18.88 1.79 17.13
N ASP A 502 -18.69 2.59 18.17
CA ASP A 502 -18.40 4.01 18.02
C ASP A 502 -16.92 4.26 17.69
N SER A 503 -16.01 3.37 18.15
CA SER A 503 -14.60 3.36 17.70
C SER A 503 -14.48 2.97 16.22
N ILE A 504 -15.25 1.98 15.75
CA ILE A 504 -15.31 1.59 14.33
C ILE A 504 -15.88 2.74 13.50
N GLN A 505 -16.96 3.40 13.96
CA GLN A 505 -17.51 4.59 13.30
C GLN A 505 -16.45 5.69 13.16
N ALA A 506 -15.79 6.07 14.26
CA ALA A 506 -14.75 7.10 14.26
C ALA A 506 -13.59 6.73 13.34
N ARG A 507 -13.23 5.45 13.22
CA ARG A 507 -12.20 4.97 12.29
C ARG A 507 -12.63 5.02 10.84
N VAL A 508 -13.88 4.62 10.52
CA VAL A 508 -14.47 4.75 9.18
C VAL A 508 -14.53 6.21 8.75
N ASP A 509 -14.98 7.11 9.63
CA ASP A 509 -15.00 8.55 9.36
C ASP A 509 -13.58 9.10 9.14
N ALA A 510 -12.59 8.69 9.94
CA ALA A 510 -11.20 9.07 9.74
C ALA A 510 -10.63 8.61 8.39
N TYR A 511 -10.96 7.40 7.93
CA TYR A 511 -10.56 6.89 6.63
C TYR A 511 -11.27 7.60 5.46
N ILE A 512 -12.54 7.96 5.60
CA ILE A 512 -13.28 8.72 4.57
C ILE A 512 -12.75 10.16 4.49
N ASN A 513 -12.51 10.80 5.63
CA ASN A 513 -12.02 12.18 5.71
C ASN A 513 -10.55 12.36 5.27
N LYS A 514 -9.78 11.27 5.17
CA LYS A 514 -8.42 11.27 4.63
C LYS A 514 -8.36 11.29 3.09
N ASP A 515 -9.50 11.15 2.40
CA ASP A 515 -9.59 11.11 0.93
C ASP A 515 -8.58 10.14 0.27
N MET A 516 -8.45 8.94 0.84
CA MET A 516 -7.41 7.99 0.47
C MET A 516 -7.65 7.46 -0.95
N PRO A 517 -6.65 7.46 -1.85
CA PRO A 517 -6.80 6.97 -3.21
C PRO A 517 -7.19 5.50 -3.28
N VAL A 518 -8.05 5.17 -4.24
CA VAL A 518 -8.38 3.79 -4.61
C VAL A 518 -7.74 3.46 -5.96
N GLU A 519 -6.77 2.56 -5.90
CA GLU A 519 -6.03 2.06 -7.05
C GLU A 519 -6.45 0.64 -7.40
N ILE A 520 -6.19 0.27 -8.65
CA ILE A 520 -6.42 -1.07 -9.19
C ILE A 520 -5.07 -1.56 -9.69
N ASP A 521 -4.75 -2.81 -9.34
CA ASP A 521 -3.52 -3.49 -9.68
C ASP A 521 -3.83 -4.93 -10.13
N PHE A 522 -2.83 -5.62 -10.67
CA PHE A 522 -2.97 -7.00 -11.11
C PHE A 522 -1.79 -7.83 -10.60
N TRP A 523 -2.09 -8.75 -9.68
CA TRP A 523 -1.11 -9.47 -8.88
C TRP A 523 -1.17 -10.98 -9.14
N ASN A 524 -0.03 -11.65 -9.12
CA ASN A 524 0.06 -13.10 -8.95
C ASN A 524 0.28 -13.46 -7.47
N GLU A 525 0.41 -14.75 -7.17
CA GLU A 525 0.60 -15.26 -5.82
C GLU A 525 1.91 -14.79 -5.15
N ASP A 526 2.95 -14.50 -5.93
CA ASP A 526 4.22 -13.96 -5.43
C ASP A 526 4.12 -12.47 -5.11
N ASP A 527 3.37 -11.69 -5.91
CA ASP A 527 3.04 -10.29 -5.63
C ASP A 527 2.32 -10.17 -4.26
N PHE A 528 1.41 -11.10 -3.91
CA PHE A 528 0.78 -11.15 -2.57
C PHE A 528 1.79 -11.48 -1.45
N ARG A 529 2.70 -12.44 -1.66
CA ARG A 529 3.75 -12.81 -0.68
C ARG A 529 4.71 -11.64 -0.44
N ALA A 530 5.18 -10.99 -1.50
CA ALA A 530 6.07 -9.83 -1.42
C ALA A 530 5.44 -8.63 -0.69
N ASN A 531 4.11 -8.57 -0.58
CA ASN A 531 3.39 -7.55 0.18
C ASN A 531 2.93 -8.03 1.59
N GLY A 532 3.28 -9.24 2.03
CA GLY A 532 2.87 -9.80 3.33
C GLY A 532 1.36 -10.06 3.44
N LEU A 533 0.72 -10.39 2.31
CA LEU A 533 -0.73 -10.57 2.17
C LEU A 533 -1.10 -11.99 1.74
N GLU A 534 -0.34 -12.99 2.19
CA GLU A 534 -0.55 -14.41 1.87
C GLU A 534 -1.94 -14.91 2.28
N ARG A 535 -2.50 -14.33 3.37
CA ARG A 535 -3.89 -14.60 3.82
C ARG A 535 -4.97 -14.19 2.81
N LEU A 536 -4.61 -13.41 1.80
CA LEU A 536 -5.52 -12.92 0.75
C LEU A 536 -5.29 -13.60 -0.60
N ILE A 537 -4.35 -14.54 -0.73
CA ILE A 537 -4.11 -15.25 -1.99
C ILE A 537 -5.38 -16.03 -2.40
N PRO A 538 -5.97 -15.76 -3.57
CA PRO A 538 -7.14 -16.49 -4.03
C PRO A 538 -6.84 -17.93 -4.43
N ASP A 539 -7.82 -18.81 -4.27
CA ASP A 539 -7.78 -20.13 -4.91
C ASP A 539 -8.08 -19.96 -6.41
N ARG A 540 -7.00 -19.84 -7.19
CA ARG A 540 -6.98 -19.76 -8.66
C ARG A 540 -7.90 -20.80 -9.31
N LYS A 541 -7.83 -22.05 -8.83
CA LYS A 541 -8.55 -23.19 -9.40
C LYS A 541 -10.04 -23.13 -9.07
N ALA A 542 -10.41 -22.68 -7.87
CA ALA A 542 -11.80 -22.43 -7.52
C ALA A 542 -12.41 -21.24 -8.28
N MET A 543 -11.57 -20.37 -8.85
CA MET A 543 -11.98 -19.23 -9.68
C MET A 543 -11.95 -19.48 -11.19
N GLY A 544 -11.52 -20.67 -11.65
CA GLY A 544 -11.45 -21.00 -13.08
C GLY A 544 -10.32 -20.30 -13.84
N MET A 545 -9.40 -19.63 -13.13
CA MET A 545 -8.36 -18.81 -13.75
C MET A 545 -7.21 -19.65 -14.33
N ALA A 546 -6.64 -19.21 -15.44
CA ALA A 546 -5.46 -19.83 -16.06
C ALA A 546 -4.20 -19.59 -15.22
N ASP A 547 -3.16 -20.43 -15.33
CA ASP A 547 -1.98 -20.36 -14.44
C ASP A 547 -1.16 -19.05 -14.59
N ASP A 548 -1.14 -18.45 -15.78
CA ASP A 548 -0.43 -17.20 -16.11
C ASP A 548 -1.25 -15.92 -15.83
N GLU A 549 -2.54 -16.08 -15.52
CA GLU A 549 -3.48 -14.99 -15.33
C GLU A 549 -3.23 -14.24 -13.99
N LYS A 550 -3.57 -12.95 -13.92
CA LYS A 550 -3.36 -12.14 -12.70
C LYS A 550 -4.67 -11.79 -12.00
N PHE A 551 -4.70 -11.91 -10.67
CA PHE A 551 -5.81 -11.48 -9.86
C PHE A 551 -5.96 -9.97 -9.87
N ARG A 552 -7.17 -9.46 -10.10
CA ARG A 552 -7.46 -8.04 -9.90
C ARG A 552 -7.42 -7.71 -8.42
N VAL A 553 -6.58 -6.75 -8.07
CA VAL A 553 -6.39 -6.24 -6.71
C VAL A 553 -6.86 -4.79 -6.64
N VAL A 554 -7.53 -4.45 -5.54
CA VAL A 554 -7.99 -3.10 -5.22
C VAL A 554 -7.23 -2.63 -3.99
N LYS A 555 -6.46 -1.56 -4.13
CA LYS A 555 -5.63 -0.99 -3.08
C LYS A 555 -6.31 0.29 -2.60
N ILE A 556 -6.85 0.30 -1.38
CA ILE A 556 -7.21 1.55 -0.70
C ILE A 556 -5.95 1.97 0.04
N LEU A 557 -5.20 2.92 -0.53
CA LEU A 557 -3.91 3.32 0.03
C LEU A 557 -4.10 3.75 1.50
N GLY A 558 -3.19 3.30 2.38
CA GLY A 558 -3.23 3.69 3.79
C GLY A 558 -4.36 3.07 4.62
N CYS A 559 -5.16 2.18 4.02
CA CYS A 559 -6.20 1.41 4.68
C CYS A 559 -5.92 -0.08 4.60
N GLU A 560 -6.15 -0.70 3.44
CA GLU A 560 -6.16 -2.15 3.24
C GLU A 560 -6.12 -2.46 1.72
N VAL A 561 -5.67 -3.67 1.37
CA VAL A 561 -5.62 -4.18 0.00
C VAL A 561 -6.50 -5.42 -0.10
N TYR A 562 -7.24 -5.59 -1.20
CA TYR A 562 -8.17 -6.72 -1.37
C TYR A 562 -8.13 -7.30 -2.80
N PRO A 563 -8.11 -8.64 -2.98
CA PRO A 563 -8.48 -9.26 -4.25
C PRO A 563 -9.97 -9.00 -4.50
N CYS A 564 -10.31 -8.26 -5.57
CA CYS A 564 -11.68 -7.83 -5.78
C CYS A 564 -11.99 -7.60 -7.27
N GLY A 565 -13.15 -8.11 -7.72
CA GLY A 565 -13.74 -7.84 -9.04
C GLY A 565 -14.82 -6.74 -9.04
N GLY A 566 -14.96 -5.99 -7.94
CA GLY A 566 -15.98 -4.96 -7.74
C GLY A 566 -15.72 -3.65 -8.50
N THR A 567 -16.77 -2.84 -8.65
CA THR A 567 -16.65 -1.44 -9.10
C THR A 567 -16.39 -0.53 -7.91
N HIS A 568 -15.49 0.43 -8.06
CA HIS A 568 -15.08 1.33 -6.96
C HIS A 568 -15.12 2.80 -7.38
N VAL A 569 -15.37 3.66 -6.40
CA VAL A 569 -15.02 5.08 -6.52
C VAL A 569 -13.50 5.22 -6.41
N ASP A 570 -12.93 6.29 -6.96
CA ASP A 570 -11.49 6.51 -7.04
C ASP A 570 -10.84 7.06 -5.76
N SER A 571 -11.63 7.42 -4.74
CA SER A 571 -11.14 7.79 -3.41
C SER A 571 -12.15 7.49 -2.29
N THR A 572 -11.70 7.37 -1.04
CA THR A 572 -12.57 7.07 0.10
C THR A 572 -13.55 8.19 0.45
N HIS A 573 -13.21 9.46 0.19
CA HIS A 573 -14.13 10.59 0.40
C HIS A 573 -15.41 10.44 -0.45
N ARG A 574 -15.29 9.90 -1.67
CA ARG A 574 -16.43 9.72 -2.58
C ARG A 574 -17.43 8.66 -2.15
N CYS A 575 -17.10 7.80 -1.19
CA CYS A 575 -18.10 6.99 -0.47
C CYS A 575 -19.22 7.89 0.11
N GLY A 576 -18.87 9.11 0.52
CA GLY A 576 -19.69 9.99 1.32
C GLY A 576 -19.85 9.46 2.75
N LYS A 577 -20.68 10.13 3.55
CA LYS A 577 -20.92 9.75 4.94
C LYS A 577 -21.31 8.28 5.05
N THR A 578 -20.58 7.50 5.84
CA THR A 578 -20.85 6.06 6.04
C THR A 578 -21.15 5.82 7.51
N ASN A 579 -22.38 5.40 7.81
CA ASN A 579 -22.87 5.23 9.18
C ASN A 579 -22.91 3.74 9.54
N VAL A 580 -22.17 3.33 10.56
CA VAL A 580 -22.24 2.00 11.20
C VAL A 580 -23.55 1.88 11.97
N LYS A 581 -24.51 1.13 11.40
CA LYS A 581 -25.85 0.93 11.96
C LYS A 581 -25.84 0.06 13.22
N LYS A 582 -25.26 -1.15 13.12
CA LYS A 582 -25.42 -2.19 14.15
C LYS A 582 -24.31 -3.23 14.09
N ILE A 583 -23.87 -3.70 15.26
CA ILE A 583 -23.10 -4.94 15.39
C ILE A 583 -24.06 -6.03 15.89
N SER A 584 -24.13 -7.14 15.18
CA SER A 584 -24.89 -8.33 15.55
C SER A 584 -23.98 -9.55 15.61
N ARG A 585 -24.29 -10.51 16.48
CA ARG A 585 -23.44 -11.68 16.77
C ARG A 585 -24.27 -12.95 16.67
N SER A 586 -23.75 -13.99 16.02
CA SER A 586 -24.40 -15.29 15.88
C SER A 586 -23.37 -16.37 15.60
N LYS A 587 -23.42 -17.50 16.34
CA LYS A 587 -22.57 -18.69 16.10
C LYS A 587 -21.07 -18.41 15.91
N GLY A 588 -20.50 -17.50 16.71
CA GLY A 588 -19.08 -17.13 16.62
C GLY A 588 -18.73 -16.14 15.50
N ILE A 589 -19.71 -15.65 14.74
CA ILE A 589 -19.57 -14.65 13.68
C ILE A 589 -20.18 -13.32 14.15
N SER A 590 -19.54 -12.22 13.78
CA SER A 590 -20.02 -10.85 13.99
C SER A 590 -20.33 -10.17 12.67
N ARG A 591 -21.55 -9.64 12.52
CA ARG A 591 -21.99 -8.86 11.35
C ARG A 591 -22.11 -7.39 11.73
N VAL A 592 -21.30 -6.55 11.08
CA VAL A 592 -21.28 -5.09 11.22
C VAL A 592 -22.00 -4.47 10.03
N SER A 593 -23.21 -3.97 10.25
CA SER A 593 -24.06 -3.35 9.23
C SER A 593 -23.79 -1.85 9.12
N TYR A 594 -23.85 -1.31 7.90
CA TYR A 594 -23.62 0.10 7.59
C TYR A 594 -24.61 0.66 6.57
N THR A 595 -24.62 1.98 6.36
CA THR A 595 -25.38 2.66 5.30
C THR A 595 -24.75 3.98 4.89
N LEU A 596 -25.00 4.35 3.64
CA LEU A 596 -24.76 5.66 3.07
C LEU A 596 -26.08 6.46 3.07
N PRO A 597 -26.03 7.82 3.09
CA PRO A 597 -27.20 8.68 2.90
C PRO A 597 -27.67 8.68 1.44
#